data_AF-A0A0N4TLS0-F1
#
_entry.id   AF-A0A0N4TLS0-F1
#
_cell.length_a   1.000
_cell.length_b   1.000
_cell.length_c   1.000
_cell.angle_alpha   90.00
_cell.angle_beta   90.00
_cell.angle_gamma   90.00
#
_symmetry.space_group_name_H-M   'P 1'
#
loop_
_entity.id
_entity.type
_entity.pdbx_description
1 polymer ?
#
loop_
_entity_poly.entity_id
_entity_poly.type
_entity_poly.pdbx_seq_one_letter_code
_entity_poly.pdbx_strand_id
1 'polypeptide(L)'
;MPGNKALEITHVIFDLDGLLIDTEPTYTETHTFAMKHYGKKFTLDLKSFTMGMKHEPSIKILLDKVGLTDKVSVKEYDNLYNPILLKKLPYCQKMPGALRLVRHFHKHNIPMAICSGSS
;
A
#
# COMPACT_ATOMS: atom_id res chain seq x y z
N MET A 1 35.71 24.11 2.99
CA MET A 1 34.27 23.97 2.69
C MET A 1 33.52 24.00 4.00
N PRO A 2 32.53 24.89 4.21
CA PRO A 2 31.79 24.92 5.47
C PRO A 2 31.07 23.57 5.65
N GLY A 3 31.34 22.92 6.77
CA GLY A 3 30.84 21.58 7.10
C GLY A 3 29.32 21.57 7.08
N ASN A 4 28.76 20.63 6.34
CA ASN A 4 27.33 20.41 6.25
C ASN A 4 26.80 20.01 7.63
N LYS A 5 26.34 20.99 8.42
CA LYS A 5 25.75 20.74 9.73
C LYS A 5 24.40 20.08 9.47
N ALA A 6 24.34 18.76 9.61
CA ALA A 6 23.12 18.00 9.39
C ALA A 6 22.00 18.57 10.26
N LEU A 7 20.81 18.71 9.68
CA LEU A 7 19.62 19.17 10.39
C LEU A 7 19.33 18.24 11.56
N GLU A 8 19.00 18.82 12.71
CA GLU A 8 18.56 18.05 13.87
C GLU A 8 17.15 17.52 13.62
N ILE A 9 17.01 16.19 13.60
CA ILE A 9 15.73 15.51 13.41
C ILE A 9 15.13 15.23 14.79
N THR A 10 13.95 15.79 15.05
CA THR A 10 13.28 15.66 16.37
C THR A 10 12.05 14.75 16.35
N HIS A 11 11.46 14.46 15.18
CA HIS A 11 10.22 13.71 15.01
C HIS A 11 10.31 12.76 13.82
N VAL A 12 9.55 11.66 13.86
CA VAL A 12 9.48 10.68 12.76
C VAL A 12 8.04 10.45 12.34
N ILE A 13 7.77 10.48 11.04
CA ILE A 13 6.48 10.09 10.46
C ILE A 13 6.73 8.89 9.56
N PHE A 14 6.08 7.77 9.87
CA PHE A 14 6.20 6.54 9.09
C PHE A 14 5.07 6.43 8.09
N ASP A 15 5.39 5.99 6.88
CA ASP A 15 4.41 5.25 6.08
C ASP A 15 4.11 3.89 6.73
N LEU A 16 2.97 3.29 6.43
CA LEU A 16 2.55 2.00 7.00
C LEU A 16 2.80 0.85 6.02
N ASP A 17 2.14 0.93 4.88
CA ASP A 17 2.05 -0.11 3.86
C ASP A 17 3.37 -0.23 3.09
N GLY A 18 3.94 -1.43 3.05
CA GLY A 18 5.25 -1.65 2.42
C GLY A 18 6.45 -1.10 3.20
N LEU A 19 6.23 -0.34 4.29
CA LEU A 19 7.30 0.20 5.15
C LEU A 19 7.35 -0.47 6.54
N LEU A 20 6.25 -0.44 7.30
CA LEU A 20 6.17 -1.07 8.62
C LEU A 20 5.55 -2.47 8.55
N ILE A 21 4.60 -2.66 7.63
CA ILE A 21 3.87 -3.91 7.40
C ILE A 21 4.02 -4.31 5.93
N ASP A 22 4.30 -5.59 5.68
CA ASP A 22 4.44 -6.16 4.34
C ASP A 22 3.05 -6.44 3.72
N THR A 23 2.39 -5.39 3.25
CA THR A 23 1.04 -5.44 2.66
C THR A 23 1.07 -5.62 1.13
N GLU A 24 2.21 -5.36 0.49
CA GLU A 24 2.38 -5.41 -0.96
C GLU A 24 2.05 -6.76 -1.62
N PRO A 25 2.43 -7.93 -1.04
CA PRO A 25 2.02 -9.23 -1.55
C PRO A 25 0.51 -9.40 -1.51
N THR A 26 -0.12 -9.01 -0.40
CA THR A 26 -1.58 -9.10 -0.21
C THR A 26 -2.34 -8.27 -1.23
N TYR A 27 -1.94 -7.02 -1.48
CA TYR A 27 -2.54 -6.19 -2.54
C TYR A 27 -2.37 -6.82 -3.92
N THR A 28 -1.18 -7.31 -4.23
CA THR A 28 -0.86 -7.94 -5.52
C THR A 28 -1.72 -9.18 -5.77
N GLU A 29 -1.86 -10.05 -4.77
CA GLU A 29 -2.67 -11.26 -4.87
C GLU A 29 -4.16 -10.95 -5.00
N THR A 30 -4.65 -9.94 -4.27
CA THR A 30 -6.06 -9.55 -4.28
C THR A 30 -6.44 -8.93 -5.63
N HIS A 31 -5.61 -8.03 -6.17
CA HIS A 31 -5.80 -7.52 -7.52
C HIS A 31 -5.72 -8.61 -8.59
N THR A 32 -4.78 -9.55 -8.44
CA THR A 32 -4.65 -10.70 -9.34
C THR A 32 -5.93 -11.52 -9.37
N PHE A 33 -6.52 -11.80 -8.21
CA PHE A 33 -7.80 -12.50 -8.12
C PHE A 33 -8.92 -11.73 -8.81
N ALA A 34 -9.11 -10.45 -8.47
CA ALA A 34 -10.20 -9.63 -9.00
C ALA A 34 -10.07 -9.43 -10.52
N MET A 35 -8.86 -9.18 -11.04
CA MET A 35 -8.64 -9.05 -12.49
C MET A 35 -8.87 -10.35 -13.25
N LYS A 36 -8.49 -11.50 -12.66
CA LYS A 36 -8.70 -12.81 -13.27
C LYS A 36 -10.19 -13.10 -13.49
N HIS A 37 -11.06 -12.64 -12.59
CA HIS A 37 -12.51 -12.75 -12.76
C HIS A 37 -13.01 -12.11 -14.08
N TYR A 38 -12.38 -11.00 -14.50
CA TYR A 38 -12.70 -10.31 -15.76
C TYR A 38 -11.83 -10.74 -16.95
N GLY A 39 -11.11 -11.87 -16.84
CA GLY A 39 -10.22 -12.37 -17.89
C GLY A 39 -8.99 -11.49 -18.12
N LYS A 40 -8.59 -10.66 -17.15
CA LYS A 40 -7.41 -9.80 -17.20
C LYS A 40 -6.30 -10.31 -16.28
N LYS A 41 -5.07 -9.86 -16.52
CA LYS A 41 -3.92 -10.16 -15.67
C LYS A 41 -3.46 -8.87 -14.99
N PHE A 42 -3.24 -8.95 -13.68
CA PHE A 42 -2.58 -7.87 -12.95
C PHE A 42 -1.06 -8.01 -13.15
N THR A 43 -0.47 -7.09 -13.92
CA THR A 43 0.96 -7.10 -14.26
C THR A 43 1.74 -6.13 -13.38
N LEU A 44 3.08 -6.26 -13.36
CA LEU A 44 3.95 -5.31 -12.68
C LEU A 44 3.79 -3.88 -13.22
N ASP A 45 3.57 -3.74 -14.53
CA ASP A 45 3.31 -2.43 -15.15
C ASP A 45 1.99 -1.83 -14.65
N LEU A 46 0.94 -2.64 -14.50
CA LEU A 46 -0.32 -2.16 -13.92
C LEU A 46 -0.15 -1.75 -12.46
N LYS A 47 0.63 -2.52 -11.70
CA LYS A 47 0.95 -2.21 -10.30
C LYS A 47 1.67 -0.86 -10.16
N SER A 48 2.63 -0.57 -11.04
CA SER A 48 3.41 0.68 -10.96
C SER A 48 2.56 1.92 -11.21
N PHE A 49 1.50 1.84 -12.03
CA PHE A 49 0.55 2.95 -12.22
C PHE A 49 -0.28 3.27 -10.98
N THR A 50 -0.40 2.34 -10.04
CA THR A 50 -1.29 2.48 -8.87
C THR A 50 -0.57 2.75 -7.55
N MET A 51 0.75 2.67 -7.54
CA MET A 51 1.54 2.73 -6.31
C MET A 51 1.44 4.12 -5.66
N GLY A 52 1.14 4.15 -4.35
CA GLY A 52 0.97 5.38 -3.58
C GLY A 52 -0.31 6.18 -3.90
N MET A 53 -1.20 5.66 -4.74
CA MET A 53 -2.48 6.28 -5.05
C MET A 53 -3.56 5.89 -4.05
N LYS A 54 -4.56 6.76 -3.88
CA LYS A 54 -5.82 6.36 -3.21
C LYS A 54 -6.51 5.24 -4.00
N HIS A 55 -7.21 4.37 -3.28
CA HIS A 55 -7.87 3.17 -3.83
C HIS A 55 -8.81 3.45 -5.00
N GLU A 56 -9.82 4.30 -4.83
CA GLU A 56 -10.79 4.54 -5.92
C GLU A 56 -10.14 5.09 -7.21
N PRO A 57 -9.27 6.13 -7.17
CA PRO A 57 -8.52 6.56 -8.34
C PRO A 57 -7.65 5.44 -8.96
N SER A 58 -7.04 4.59 -8.14
CA SER A 58 -6.19 3.50 -8.63
C SER A 58 -7.02 2.45 -9.39
N ILE A 59 -8.19 2.07 -8.88
CA ILE A 59 -9.10 1.14 -9.57
C ILE A 59 -9.58 1.73 -10.90
N LYS A 60 -9.92 3.02 -10.96
CA LYS A 60 -10.33 3.67 -12.23
C LYS A 60 -9.22 3.56 -13.29
N ILE A 61 -7.97 3.82 -12.91
CA ILE A 61 -6.82 3.68 -13.81
C ILE A 61 -6.63 2.22 -14.25
N LEU A 62 -6.74 1.26 -13.32
CA LEU A 62 -6.61 -0.15 -13.65
C LEU A 62 -7.66 -0.58 -14.68
N LEU A 63 -8.93 -0.22 -14.46
CA LEU A 63 -10.03 -0.54 -15.37
C LEU A 63 -9.83 0.08 -16.75
N ASP A 64 -9.37 1.33 -16.82
CA ASP A 64 -9.02 2.01 -18.06
C ASP A 64 -7.91 1.28 -18.82
N LYS A 65 -6.79 1.01 -18.15
CA LYS A 65 -5.63 0.34 -18.75
C LYS A 65 -5.94 -1.06 -19.30
N VAL A 66 -6.95 -1.74 -18.76
CA VAL A 66 -7.35 -3.08 -19.22
C VAL A 66 -8.61 -3.08 -20.10
N GLY A 67 -9.16 -1.90 -20.43
CA GLY A 67 -10.31 -1.73 -21.32
C GLY A 67 -11.64 -2.21 -20.72
N LEU A 68 -11.85 -1.93 -19.44
CA LEU A 68 -13.05 -2.29 -18.66
C LEU A 68 -13.87 -1.10 -18.16
N THR A 69 -13.46 0.15 -18.43
CA THR A 69 -14.12 1.38 -17.94
C THR A 69 -15.64 1.39 -18.15
N ASP A 70 -16.12 0.97 -19.32
CA ASP A 70 -17.56 0.96 -19.65
C ASP A 70 -18.27 -0.36 -19.30
N LYS A 71 -17.57 -1.30 -18.66
CA LYS A 71 -18.04 -2.67 -18.42
C LYS A 71 -18.10 -3.04 -16.94
N VAL A 72 -17.28 -2.40 -16.11
CA VAL A 72 -17.13 -2.69 -14.70
C VAL A 72 -17.01 -1.38 -13.96
N SER A 73 -17.89 -1.14 -13.01
CA SER A 73 -17.78 -0.03 -12.07
C SER A 73 -16.75 -0.34 -10.97
N VAL A 74 -16.20 0.71 -10.35
CA VAL A 74 -15.33 0.56 -9.17
C VAL A 74 -16.00 -0.27 -8.08
N LYS A 75 -17.31 -0.05 -7.85
CA LYS A 75 -18.10 -0.80 -6.86
C LYS A 75 -18.17 -2.29 -7.16
N GLU A 76 -18.37 -2.67 -8.42
CA GLU A 76 -18.40 -4.09 -8.82
C GLU A 76 -17.03 -4.74 -8.64
N TYR A 77 -15.96 -4.03 -8.98
CA TYR A 77 -14.60 -4.49 -8.71
C TYR A 77 -14.36 -4.68 -7.20
N ASP A 78 -14.77 -3.71 -6.38
CA ASP A 78 -14.63 -3.72 -4.92
C ASP A 78 -15.39 -4.86 -4.26
N ASN A 79 -16.55 -5.23 -4.78
CA ASN A 79 -17.32 -6.38 -4.28
C ASN A 79 -16.55 -7.71 -4.40
N LEU A 80 -15.63 -7.83 -5.35
CA LEU A 80 -14.74 -8.99 -5.49
C LEU A 80 -13.45 -8.82 -4.69
N TYR A 81 -12.90 -7.60 -4.68
CA TYR A 81 -11.60 -7.28 -4.10
C TYR A 81 -11.64 -7.20 -2.57
N ASN A 82 -12.56 -6.42 -1.99
CA ASN A 82 -12.58 -6.09 -0.55
C ASN A 82 -12.72 -7.31 0.37
N PRO A 83 -13.61 -8.29 0.10
CA PRO A 83 -13.75 -9.45 1.00
C PRO A 83 -12.45 -10.25 1.15
N ILE A 84 -11.66 -10.33 0.08
CA ILE A 84 -10.38 -11.06 0.09
C ILE A 84 -9.32 -10.24 0.78
N LEU A 85 -9.25 -8.93 0.48
CA LEU A 85 -8.32 -8.03 1.12
C LEU A 85 -8.50 -8.04 2.64
N LEU A 86 -9.72 -7.81 3.12
CA LEU A 86 -10.04 -7.76 4.56
C LEU A 86 -9.77 -9.08 5.27
N LYS A 87 -9.93 -10.22 4.58
CA LYS A 87 -9.57 -11.54 5.12
C LYS A 87 -8.06 -11.73 5.26
N LYS A 88 -7.26 -11.15 4.37
CA LYS A 88 -5.80 -11.34 4.31
C LYS A 88 -5.01 -10.34 5.14
N LEU A 89 -5.45 -9.08 5.21
CA LEU A 89 -4.75 -7.99 5.89
C LEU A 89 -4.29 -8.32 7.33
N PRO A 90 -5.10 -8.99 8.19
CA PRO A 90 -4.68 -9.33 9.56
C PRO A 90 -3.46 -10.24 9.65
N TYR A 91 -3.11 -10.93 8.56
CA TYR A 91 -2.01 -11.90 8.52
C TYR A 91 -0.74 -11.33 7.85
N CYS A 92 -0.76 -10.08 7.40
CA CYS A 92 0.41 -9.41 6.85
C CYS A 92 1.54 -9.35 7.89
N GLN A 93 2.76 -9.64 7.43
CA GLN A 93 3.92 -9.70 8.31
C GLN A 93 4.48 -8.31 8.58
N LYS A 94 5.24 -8.17 9.67
CA LYS A 94 5.97 -6.93 9.95
C LYS A 94 7.19 -6.86 9.01
N MET A 95 7.52 -5.67 8.54
CA MET A 95 8.73 -5.48 7.75
C MET A 95 10.00 -5.76 8.57
N PRO A 96 11.06 -6.34 7.97
CA PRO A 96 12.30 -6.61 8.67
C PRO A 96 12.87 -5.35 9.35
N GLY A 97 13.08 -5.41 10.66
CA GLY A 97 13.62 -4.31 11.44
C GLY A 97 12.63 -3.20 11.84
N ALA A 98 11.40 -3.20 11.31
CA ALA A 98 10.39 -2.18 11.64
C ALA A 98 10.14 -2.09 13.17
N LEU A 99 9.87 -3.24 13.80
CA LEU A 99 9.62 -3.28 15.25
C LEU A 99 10.85 -2.90 16.08
N ARG A 100 12.06 -3.23 15.61
CA ARG A 100 13.31 -2.83 16.27
C ARG A 100 13.46 -1.31 16.24
N LEU A 101 13.19 -0.69 15.10
CA LEU A 101 13.29 0.75 14.89
C LEU A 101 12.27 1.53 15.73
N VAL A 102 11.00 1.13 15.67
CA VAL A 102 9.93 1.76 16.46
C VAL A 102 10.24 1.67 17.96
N ARG A 103 10.68 0.50 18.45
CA ARG A 103 11.09 0.33 19.86
C ARG A 103 12.29 1.20 20.23
N HIS A 104 13.25 1.37 19.34
CA HIS A 104 14.40 2.22 19.56
C HIS A 104 13.98 3.68 19.73
N PHE A 105 13.20 4.22 18.79
CA PHE A 105 12.69 5.59 18.89
C PHE A 105 11.82 5.81 20.13
N HIS A 106 10.95 4.84 20.46
CA HIS A 106 10.16 4.89 21.69
C HIS A 106 11.04 4.95 22.94
N LYS A 107 12.06 4.08 23.04
CA LYS A 107 13.01 4.07 24.18
C LYS A 107 13.73 5.41 24.36
N HIS A 108 13.97 6.14 23.27
CA HIS A 108 14.64 7.44 23.28
C HIS A 108 13.68 8.63 23.32
N ASN A 109 12.38 8.41 23.58
CA ASN A 109 11.35 9.44 23.63
C ASN A 109 11.26 10.31 22.36
N ILE A 110 11.55 9.73 21.19
CA ILE A 110 11.38 10.41 19.90
C ILE A 110 9.91 10.31 19.51
N PRO A 111 9.18 11.43 19.33
CA PRO A 111 7.78 11.39 18.92
C PRO A 111 7.63 10.79 17.52
N MET A 112 6.63 9.93 17.37
CA MET A 112 6.35 9.20 16.14
C MET A 112 4.88 9.33 15.75
N ALA A 113 4.62 9.38 14.45
CA ALA A 113 3.29 9.27 13.88
C ALA A 113 3.28 8.27 12.70
N ILE A 114 2.09 7.80 12.33
CA ILE A 114 1.86 7.02 11.10
C ILE A 114 1.06 7.90 10.14
N CYS A 115 1.45 7.90 8.87
CA CYS A 115 0.73 8.51 7.77
C CYS A 115 0.47 7.42 6.72
N SER A 116 -0.77 6.97 6.57
CA SER A 116 -1.15 5.97 5.56
C SER A 116 -2.32 6.49 4.73
N GLY A 117 -2.28 6.19 3.43
CA GLY A 117 -3.39 6.44 2.49
C GLY A 117 -4.42 5.31 2.43
N SER A 118 -4.18 4.21 3.17
CA SER A 118 -5.08 3.06 3.26
C SER A 118 -6.31 3.41 4.09
N SER A 119 -7.49 2.99 3.63
CA SER A 119 -8.81 3.25 4.23
C SER A 119 -9.54 1.96 4.59
#